data_AF-A0A852HUC2-F1
#
_entry.id   AF-A0A852HUC2-F1
#
_cell.length_a   1.000
_cell.length_b   1.000
_cell.length_c   1.000
_cell.angle_alpha   90.00
_cell.angle_beta   90.00
_cell.angle_gamma   90.00
#
_symmetry.space_group_name_H-M   'P 1'
#
loop_
_entity.id
_entity.type
_entity.pdbx_description
1 polymer ?
#
loop_
_entity_poly.entity_id
_entity_poly.type
_entity_poly.pdbx_seq_one_letter_code
_entity_poly.pdbx_strand_id
1 'polypeptide(L)'
;LEENYGDAKNECRKQEMGRRDPSPPELLKRIEQMEAELVQKEQRLLKIDVLCENVSDLTDRIRAVVENGKEDVLLFARRTSELQRKIKDKTQEIKALFAELSMKQALAIKLQQEIRDKEQFVMTASLMISQGLPPPKEAEKEWWKKKGVAEARPKHPAEEEQGAEPGHGPTTPKEQERLPLLQPHMAPFRPSEASSSPRHFKKPPAKPSEI
;
A
#
# COMPACT_ATOMS: atom_id res chain seq x y z
N LEU A 1 -46.74 93.89 14.54
CA LEU A 1 -45.68 92.86 14.45
C LEU A 1 -45.20 92.84 13.01
N GLU A 2 -44.45 93.86 12.60
CA GLU A 2 -43.73 93.85 11.33
C GLU A 2 -42.65 94.93 11.45
N GLU A 3 -41.60 94.55 12.16
CA GLU A 3 -40.49 95.41 12.52
C GLU A 3 -39.35 95.17 11.52
N ASN A 4 -39.17 96.10 10.59
CA ASN A 4 -37.91 96.43 9.91
C ASN A 4 -36.92 95.28 9.58
N TYR A 5 -37.35 94.27 8.82
CA TYR A 5 -36.42 93.29 8.23
C TYR A 5 -35.79 93.75 6.90
N GLY A 6 -36.13 94.95 6.42
CA GLY A 6 -35.68 95.52 5.14
C GLY A 6 -34.61 96.61 5.25
N ASP A 7 -34.10 96.95 6.44
CA ASP A 7 -33.05 97.95 6.58
C ASP A 7 -31.67 97.32 6.38
N ALA A 8 -30.97 97.74 5.31
CA ALA A 8 -29.62 97.30 5.00
C ALA A 8 -28.57 97.75 6.05
N LYS A 9 -28.94 98.65 6.97
CA LYS A 9 -28.09 99.10 8.09
C LYS A 9 -28.30 98.34 9.40
N ASN A 10 -29.13 97.29 9.42
CA ASN A 10 -29.39 96.55 10.65
C ASN A 10 -28.17 95.68 11.06
N GLU A 11 -27.39 96.16 12.03
CA GLU A 11 -26.20 95.50 12.59
C GLU A 11 -26.51 94.11 13.20
N CYS A 12 -27.77 93.82 13.57
CA CYS A 12 -28.15 92.54 14.16
C CYS A 12 -28.18 91.35 13.17
N ARG A 13 -27.92 91.56 11.87
CA ARG A 13 -27.83 90.48 10.87
C ARG A 13 -26.47 89.77 10.81
N LYS A 14 -25.42 90.36 11.38
CA LYS A 14 -24.07 89.79 11.33
C LYS A 14 -23.93 88.79 12.47
N GLN A 15 -24.14 87.50 12.19
CA GLN A 15 -23.70 86.45 13.09
C GLN A 15 -22.17 86.42 13.05
N GLU A 16 -21.56 87.01 14.07
CA GLU A 16 -20.12 87.00 14.27
C GLU A 16 -19.70 85.55 14.51
N MET A 17 -19.22 84.89 13.45
CA MET A 17 -18.65 83.56 13.58
C MET A 17 -17.40 83.73 14.44
N GLY A 18 -17.46 83.32 15.71
CA GLY A 18 -16.40 83.49 16.72
C GLY A 18 -15.10 82.71 16.45
N ARG A 19 -14.81 82.43 15.18
CA ARG A 19 -13.54 81.90 14.71
C ARG A 19 -12.75 83.09 14.17
N ARG A 20 -11.69 83.45 14.87
CA ARG A 20 -10.72 84.44 14.39
C ARG A 20 -10.11 83.91 13.10
N ASP A 21 -10.19 84.67 12.02
CA ASP A 21 -9.55 84.27 10.77
C ASP A 21 -8.04 84.19 11.00
N PRO A 22 -7.40 83.06 10.62
CA PRO A 22 -5.98 82.90 10.82
C PRO A 22 -5.24 83.96 10.04
N SER A 23 -4.26 84.59 10.68
CA SER A 23 -3.49 85.63 10.00
C SER A 23 -2.62 85.00 8.90
N PRO A 24 -2.26 85.76 7.84
CA PRO A 24 -1.39 85.26 6.77
C PRO A 24 -0.14 84.49 7.24
N PRO A 25 0.61 84.91 8.28
CA PRO A 25 1.76 84.14 8.78
C PRO A 25 1.37 82.82 9.48
N GLU A 26 0.19 82.75 10.11
CA GLU A 26 -0.30 81.50 10.71
C GLU A 26 -0.67 80.47 9.63
N LEU A 27 -1.25 80.93 8.52
CA LEU A 27 -1.53 80.10 7.36
C LEU A 27 -0.25 79.57 6.73
N LEU A 28 0.78 80.41 6.55
CA LEU A 28 2.08 80.01 6.02
C LEU A 28 2.74 78.94 6.90
N LYS A 29 2.78 79.14 8.22
CA LYS A 29 3.30 78.14 9.16
C LYS A 29 2.54 76.82 9.09
N ARG A 30 1.22 76.89 8.89
CA ARG A 30 0.39 75.68 8.75
C ARG A 30 0.66 74.95 7.43
N ILE A 31 0.89 75.68 6.35
CA ILE A 31 1.29 75.13 5.04
C ILE A 31 2.63 74.41 5.18
N GLU A 32 3.65 75.07 5.75
CA GLU A 32 4.97 74.46 5.98
C GLU A 32 4.88 73.16 6.80
N GLN A 33 4.03 73.14 7.84
CA GLN A 33 3.81 71.93 8.62
C GLN A 33 3.16 70.81 7.78
N MET A 34 2.15 71.13 6.98
CA MET A 34 1.49 70.15 6.13
C MET A 34 2.42 69.62 5.04
N GLU A 35 3.27 70.47 4.46
CA GLU A 35 4.29 70.07 3.49
C GLU A 35 5.30 69.10 4.11
N ALA A 36 5.79 69.38 5.33
CA ALA A 36 6.69 68.48 6.03
C ALA A 36 6.03 67.12 6.33
N GLU A 37 4.77 67.10 6.77
CA GLU A 37 4.00 65.88 7.01
C GLU A 37 3.74 65.10 5.70
N LEU A 38 3.50 65.80 4.58
CA LEU A 38 3.28 65.21 3.27
C LEU A 38 4.54 64.48 2.80
N VAL A 39 5.69 65.15 2.84
CA VAL A 39 6.99 64.56 2.46
C VAL A 39 7.29 63.31 3.30
N GLN A 40 6.99 63.34 4.60
CA GLN A 40 7.17 62.17 5.47
C GLN A 40 6.28 60.99 5.04
N LYS A 41 5.02 61.26 4.67
CA LYS A 41 4.08 60.24 4.21
C LYS A 41 4.47 59.68 2.84
N GLU A 42 4.90 60.51 1.91
CA GLU A 42 5.41 60.09 0.60
C GLU A 42 6.62 59.16 0.74
N GLN A 43 7.57 59.52 1.60
CA GLN A 43 8.73 58.68 1.87
C GLN A 43 8.32 57.34 2.51
N ARG A 44 7.30 57.33 3.39
CA ARG A 44 6.75 56.09 3.96
C ARG A 44 6.07 55.24 2.89
N LEU A 45 5.27 55.83 2.01
CA LEU A 45 4.60 55.11 0.92
C LEU A 45 5.60 54.46 -0.01
N LEU A 46 6.63 55.20 -0.43
CA LEU A 46 7.70 54.65 -1.27
C LEU A 46 8.39 53.43 -0.64
N LYS A 47 8.61 53.45 0.68
CA LYS A 47 9.18 52.30 1.40
C LYS A 47 8.23 51.10 1.39
N ILE A 48 6.92 51.33 1.52
CA ILE A 48 5.91 50.27 1.50
C ILE A 48 5.83 49.66 0.10
N ASP A 49 5.84 50.49 -0.95
CA ASP A 49 5.77 50.01 -2.35
C ASP A 49 6.96 49.10 -2.67
N VAL A 50 8.18 49.53 -2.34
CA VAL A 50 9.39 48.70 -2.49
C VAL A 50 9.27 47.39 -1.70
N LEU A 51 8.67 47.42 -0.51
CA LEU A 51 8.48 46.21 0.29
C LEU A 51 7.47 45.25 -0.36
N CYS A 52 6.36 45.79 -0.88
CA CYS A 52 5.33 45.03 -1.58
C CYS A 52 5.87 44.37 -2.85
N GLU A 53 6.68 45.09 -3.63
CA GLU A 53 7.37 44.54 -4.80
C GLU A 53 8.27 43.37 -4.40
N ASN A 54 9.13 43.55 -3.40
CA ASN A 54 10.02 42.49 -2.92
C ASN A 54 9.27 41.26 -2.40
N VAL A 55 8.17 41.45 -1.67
CA VAL A 55 7.33 40.35 -1.17
C VAL A 55 6.63 39.63 -2.33
N SER A 56 6.17 40.37 -3.34
CA SER A 56 5.53 39.81 -4.54
C SER A 56 6.53 38.96 -5.32
N ASP A 57 7.72 39.50 -5.59
CA ASP A 57 8.80 38.79 -6.27
C ASP A 57 9.22 37.52 -5.53
N LEU A 58 9.36 37.59 -4.20
CA LEU A 58 9.68 36.42 -3.38
C LEU A 58 8.56 35.37 -3.46
N THR A 59 7.30 35.81 -3.42
CA THR A 59 6.14 34.93 -3.50
C THR A 59 6.05 34.23 -4.84
N ASP A 60 6.29 34.94 -5.94
CA ASP A 60 6.26 34.37 -7.28
C ASP A 60 7.42 33.40 -7.51
N ARG A 61 8.61 33.68 -6.96
CA ARG A 61 9.73 32.74 -6.96
C ARG A 61 9.39 31.45 -6.19
N ILE A 62 8.79 31.57 -5.02
CA ILE A 62 8.34 30.40 -4.24
C ILE A 62 7.30 29.61 -5.02
N ARG A 63 6.33 30.29 -5.64
CA ARG A 63 5.28 29.66 -6.46
C ARG A 63 5.91 28.87 -7.61
N ALA A 64 6.86 29.46 -8.34
CA ALA A 64 7.54 28.79 -9.44
C ALA A 64 8.28 27.52 -8.99
N VAL A 65 8.99 27.56 -7.86
CA VAL A 65 9.66 26.38 -7.29
C VAL A 65 8.64 25.29 -6.91
N VAL A 66 7.52 25.68 -6.29
CA VAL A 66 6.46 24.74 -5.90
C VAL A 66 5.82 24.10 -7.13
N GLU A 67 5.42 24.88 -8.13
CA GLU A 67 4.82 24.34 -9.36
C GLU A 67 5.76 23.37 -10.07
N ASN A 68 7.06 23.71 -10.17
CA ASN A 68 8.04 22.84 -10.79
C ASN A 68 8.22 21.52 -10.01
N GLY A 69 8.10 21.55 -8.67
CA GLY A 69 8.19 20.35 -7.83
C GLY A 69 6.93 19.48 -7.81
N LYS A 70 5.76 19.99 -8.20
CA LYS A 70 4.50 19.22 -8.13
C LYS A 70 4.51 17.99 -9.04
N GLU A 71 5.04 18.13 -10.25
CA GLU A 71 5.09 17.02 -11.21
C GLU A 71 6.01 15.89 -10.72
N ASP A 72 7.16 16.25 -10.16
CA ASP A 72 8.10 15.28 -9.56
C ASP A 72 7.47 14.53 -8.38
N VAL A 73 6.75 15.25 -7.51
CA VAL A 73 6.05 14.65 -6.37
C VAL A 73 4.93 13.71 -6.85
N LEU A 74 4.17 14.10 -7.88
CA LEU A 74 3.13 13.25 -8.48
C LEU A 74 3.72 11.98 -9.12
N LEU A 75 4.81 12.12 -9.88
CA LEU A 75 5.50 11.00 -10.49
C LEU A 75 6.04 10.04 -9.42
N PHE A 76 6.64 10.58 -8.35
CA PHE A 76 7.11 9.80 -7.23
C PHE A 76 5.96 9.05 -6.52
N ALA A 77 4.82 9.72 -6.29
CA ALA A 77 3.64 9.12 -5.67
C ALA A 77 3.06 7.98 -6.53
N ARG A 78 2.98 8.17 -7.85
CA ARG A 78 2.54 7.13 -8.79
C ARG A 78 3.46 5.91 -8.75
N ARG A 79 4.78 6.14 -8.86
CA ARG A 79 5.78 5.06 -8.83
C ARG A 79 5.75 4.29 -7.51
N THR A 80 5.62 5.00 -6.40
CA THR A 80 5.49 4.38 -5.06
C THR A 80 4.24 3.51 -4.97
N SER A 81 3.10 4.01 -5.47
CA SER A 81 1.84 3.28 -5.48
C SER A 81 1.93 1.99 -6.33
N GLU A 82 2.58 2.08 -7.50
CA GLU A 82 2.82 0.91 -8.35
C GLU A 82 3.69 -0.15 -7.67
N LEU A 83 4.76 0.27 -6.99
CA LEU A 83 5.62 -0.64 -6.23
C LEU A 83 4.85 -1.29 -5.08
N GLN A 84 4.05 -0.53 -4.34
CA GLN A 84 3.20 -1.07 -3.28
C GLN A 84 2.22 -2.12 -3.81
N ARG A 85 1.61 -1.89 -4.98
CA ARG A 85 0.75 -2.88 -5.63
C ARG A 85 1.53 -4.15 -5.98
N LYS A 86 2.68 -4.03 -6.63
CA LYS A 86 3.54 -5.19 -6.96
C LYS A 86 3.93 -6.01 -5.72
N ILE A 87 4.26 -5.34 -4.62
CA ILE A 87 4.59 -6.00 -3.34
C ILE A 87 3.37 -6.75 -2.79
N LYS A 88 2.19 -6.13 -2.81
CA LYS A 88 0.94 -6.79 -2.37
C LYS A 88 0.64 -8.02 -3.22
N ASP A 89 0.72 -7.90 -4.53
CA ASP A 89 0.45 -9.01 -5.47
C ASP A 89 1.39 -10.19 -5.19
N LYS A 90 2.70 -9.91 -5.05
CA LYS A 90 3.69 -10.95 -4.71
C LYS A 90 3.50 -11.55 -3.33
N THR A 91 3.07 -10.76 -2.35
CA THR A 91 2.75 -11.26 -1.01
C THR A 91 1.55 -12.21 -1.06
N GLN A 92 0.54 -11.89 -1.87
CA GLN A 92 -0.61 -12.75 -2.08
C GLN A 92 -0.24 -14.05 -2.80
N GLU A 93 0.62 -13.98 -3.82
CA GLU A 93 1.18 -15.15 -4.51
C GLU A 93 1.93 -16.07 -3.53
N ILE A 94 2.82 -15.50 -2.71
CA ILE A 94 3.54 -16.24 -1.66
C ILE A 94 2.57 -16.91 -0.69
N LYS A 95 1.51 -16.19 -0.27
CA LYS A 95 0.50 -16.73 0.65
C LYS A 95 -0.26 -17.91 0.02
N ALA A 96 -0.60 -17.82 -1.26
CA ALA A 96 -1.28 -18.89 -1.99
C ALA A 96 -0.37 -20.14 -2.09
N LEU A 97 0.89 -19.95 -2.49
CA LEU A 97 1.87 -21.05 -2.55
C LEU A 97 2.11 -21.68 -1.18
N PHE A 98 2.16 -20.88 -0.11
CA PHE A 98 2.30 -21.38 1.25
C PHE A 98 1.10 -22.25 1.66
N ALA A 99 -0.13 -21.86 1.28
CA ALA A 99 -1.32 -22.66 1.53
C ALA A 99 -1.29 -23.99 0.76
N GLU A 100 -0.91 -23.97 -0.52
CA GLU A 100 -0.76 -25.18 -1.34
C GLU A 100 0.30 -26.13 -0.74
N LEU A 101 1.46 -25.59 -0.37
CA LEU A 101 2.52 -26.37 0.26
C LEU A 101 2.06 -26.97 1.59
N SER A 102 1.33 -26.20 2.40
CA SER A 102 0.76 -26.66 3.68
C SER A 102 -0.21 -27.81 3.47
N MET A 103 -1.08 -27.74 2.45
CA MET A 103 -1.98 -28.83 2.09
C MET A 103 -1.23 -30.09 1.66
N LYS A 104 -0.20 -29.95 0.81
CA LYS A 104 0.64 -31.08 0.38
C LYS A 104 1.39 -31.71 1.54
N GLN A 105 1.93 -30.89 2.44
CA GLN A 105 2.60 -31.36 3.65
C GLN A 105 1.64 -32.12 4.57
N ALA A 106 0.43 -31.61 4.78
CA ALA A 106 -0.60 -32.31 5.56
C ALA A 106 -0.98 -33.67 4.94
N LEU A 107 -1.11 -33.72 3.61
CA LEU A 107 -1.35 -34.99 2.89
C LEU A 107 -0.19 -35.98 3.06
N ALA A 108 1.05 -35.52 2.92
CA ALA A 108 2.23 -36.37 3.10
C ALA A 108 2.29 -36.96 4.52
N ILE A 109 2.02 -36.14 5.55
CA ILE A 109 1.95 -36.59 6.94
C ILE A 109 0.86 -37.66 7.11
N LYS A 110 -0.33 -37.44 6.52
CA LYS A 110 -1.44 -38.39 6.59
C LYS A 110 -1.09 -39.73 5.95
N LEU A 111 -0.48 -39.71 4.76
CA LEU A 111 -0.04 -40.93 4.08
C LEU A 111 1.07 -41.65 4.86
N GLN A 112 2.01 -40.91 5.45
CA GLN A 112 3.05 -41.49 6.27
C GLN A 112 2.48 -42.17 7.54
N GLN A 113 1.44 -41.57 8.14
CA GLN A 113 0.73 -42.22 9.25
C GLN A 113 0.04 -43.50 8.79
N GLU A 114 -0.65 -43.48 7.64
CA GLU A 114 -1.31 -44.66 7.09
C GLU A 114 -0.33 -45.80 6.76
N ILE A 115 0.86 -45.47 6.25
CA ILE A 115 1.93 -46.45 6.03
C ILE A 115 2.33 -47.09 7.36
N ARG A 116 2.63 -46.28 8.39
CA ARG A 116 3.00 -46.80 9.72
C ARG A 116 1.90 -47.68 10.32
N ASP A 117 0.64 -47.28 10.20
CA ASP A 117 -0.50 -48.03 10.73
C ASP A 117 -0.63 -49.40 10.03
N LYS A 118 -0.46 -49.43 8.70
CA LYS A 118 -0.49 -50.67 7.90
C LYS A 118 0.71 -51.57 8.18
N GLU A 119 1.91 -51.01 8.30
CA GLU A 119 3.13 -51.74 8.67
C GLU A 119 2.96 -52.41 10.04
N GLN A 120 2.46 -51.66 11.02
CA GLN A 120 2.17 -52.18 12.35
C GLN A 120 1.12 -53.30 12.29
N PHE A 121 0.05 -53.12 11.52
CA PHE A 121 -0.97 -54.15 11.33
C PHE A 121 -0.38 -55.44 10.72
N VAL A 122 0.42 -55.33 9.67
CA VAL A 122 1.07 -56.48 9.01
C VAL A 122 2.04 -57.17 9.96
N MET A 123 2.83 -56.41 10.74
CA MET A 123 3.74 -56.97 11.73
C MET A 123 2.98 -57.75 12.82
N THR A 124 1.91 -57.18 13.38
CA THR A 124 1.07 -57.85 14.37
C THR A 124 0.42 -59.11 13.80
N ALA A 125 -0.17 -59.04 12.61
CA ALA A 125 -0.78 -60.20 11.96
C ALA A 125 0.25 -61.31 11.69
N SER A 126 1.45 -60.94 11.20
CA SER A 126 2.53 -61.89 10.96
C SER A 126 3.00 -62.58 12.24
N LEU A 127 3.08 -61.83 13.35
CA LEU A 127 3.40 -62.38 14.67
C LEU A 127 2.31 -63.33 15.18
N MET A 128 1.03 -62.99 15.02
CA MET A 128 -0.07 -63.87 15.43
C MET A 128 -0.07 -65.17 14.62
N ILE A 129 0.12 -65.07 13.30
CA ILE A 129 0.22 -66.25 12.43
C ILE A 129 1.41 -67.13 12.82
N SER A 130 2.58 -66.55 13.11
CA SER A 130 3.75 -67.34 13.53
C SER A 130 3.57 -68.03 14.88
N GLN A 131 2.73 -67.46 15.76
CA GLN A 131 2.31 -68.06 17.03
C GLN A 131 1.12 -69.04 16.89
N GLY A 132 0.58 -69.24 15.68
CA GLY A 132 -0.59 -70.09 15.45
C GLY A 132 -1.91 -69.51 15.98
N LEU A 133 -1.94 -68.22 16.32
CA LEU A 133 -3.12 -67.51 16.80
C LEU A 133 -3.96 -67.00 15.60
N PRO A 134 -5.29 -66.85 15.77
CA PRO A 134 -6.14 -66.33 14.71
C PRO A 134 -5.77 -64.90 14.32
N PRO A 135 -5.89 -64.49 13.04
CA PRO A 135 -5.62 -63.13 12.59
C PRO A 135 -6.43 -62.06 13.36
N PRO A 136 -6.00 -60.78 13.32
CA PRO A 136 -6.77 -59.68 13.91
C PRO A 136 -8.23 -59.65 13.42
N LYS A 137 -9.17 -59.32 14.30
CA LYS A 137 -10.63 -59.35 14.03
C LYS A 137 -11.02 -58.43 12.85
N GLU A 138 -10.25 -57.39 12.61
CA GLU A 138 -10.41 -56.46 11.50
C GLU A 138 -10.12 -57.17 10.16
N ALA A 139 -9.09 -58.02 10.11
CA ALA A 139 -8.74 -58.81 8.93
C ALA A 139 -9.85 -59.80 8.56
N GLU A 140 -10.43 -60.46 9.56
CA GLU A 140 -11.55 -61.40 9.37
C GLU A 140 -12.78 -60.69 8.81
N LYS A 141 -13.13 -59.51 9.36
CA LYS A 141 -14.25 -58.69 8.86
C LYS A 141 -14.04 -58.28 7.40
N GLU A 142 -12.84 -57.88 7.02
CA GLU A 142 -12.52 -57.56 5.61
C GLU A 142 -12.59 -58.78 4.70
N TRP A 143 -12.13 -59.94 5.17
CA TRP A 143 -12.22 -61.21 4.45
C TRP A 143 -13.67 -61.59 4.16
N TRP A 144 -14.55 -61.54 5.17
CA TRP A 144 -15.98 -61.83 5.00
C TRP A 144 -16.66 -60.85 4.05
N LYS A 145 -16.31 -59.55 4.09
CA LYS A 145 -16.80 -58.55 3.14
C LYS A 145 -16.39 -58.87 1.70
N LYS A 146 -15.11 -59.20 1.45
CA LYS A 146 -14.63 -59.57 0.12
C LYS A 146 -15.28 -60.86 -0.39
N LYS A 147 -15.47 -61.85 0.49
CA LYS A 147 -16.16 -63.11 0.14
C LYS A 147 -17.61 -62.86 -0.27
N GLY A 148 -18.35 -62.05 0.50
CA GLY A 148 -19.73 -61.68 0.16
C GLY A 148 -19.88 -60.93 -1.16
N VAL A 149 -18.93 -60.05 -1.50
CA VAL A 149 -18.93 -59.34 -2.80
C VAL A 149 -18.54 -60.26 -3.97
N ALA A 150 -17.61 -61.20 -3.76
CA ALA A 150 -17.22 -62.17 -4.78
C ALA A 150 -18.33 -63.21 -5.06
N GLU A 151 -19.09 -63.59 -4.03
CA GLU A 151 -20.22 -64.51 -4.14
C GLU A 151 -21.45 -63.84 -4.77
N ALA A 152 -21.57 -62.52 -4.65
CA ALA A 152 -22.59 -61.70 -5.31
C ALA A 152 -22.25 -61.34 -6.78
N ARG A 153 -21.07 -61.70 -7.30
CA ARG A 153 -20.70 -61.49 -8.71
C ARG A 153 -21.15 -62.73 -9.52
N PRO A 154 -22.21 -62.65 -10.35
CA PRO A 154 -22.66 -63.81 -11.12
C PRO A 154 -21.58 -64.24 -12.12
N LYS A 155 -21.38 -65.56 -12.24
CA LYS A 155 -20.64 -66.17 -13.35
C LYS A 155 -21.36 -65.78 -14.65
N HIS A 156 -20.83 -64.83 -15.39
CA HIS A 156 -21.32 -64.54 -16.74
C HIS A 156 -20.97 -65.73 -17.64
N PRO A 157 -21.94 -66.45 -18.23
CA PRO A 157 -21.64 -67.37 -19.31
C PRO A 157 -21.22 -66.55 -20.54
N ALA A 158 -20.23 -67.08 -21.25
CA ALA A 158 -19.93 -66.68 -22.61
C ALA A 158 -21.07 -67.18 -23.51
N GLU A 159 -21.91 -66.27 -24.00
CA GLU A 159 -22.65 -66.45 -25.25
C GLU A 159 -22.75 -65.10 -25.98
N GLU A 160 -22.80 -65.27 -27.29
CA GLU A 160 -22.49 -64.37 -28.39
C GLU A 160 -23.67 -63.43 -28.75
N GLU A 161 -23.30 -62.27 -29.29
CA GLU A 161 -23.94 -61.58 -30.42
C GLU A 161 -25.36 -60.98 -30.28
N GLN A 162 -25.45 -59.63 -30.28
CA GLN A 162 -25.86 -58.81 -31.44
C GLN A 162 -26.26 -57.38 -31.02
N GLY A 163 -25.68 -56.38 -31.70
CA GLY A 163 -26.40 -55.16 -32.08
C GLY A 163 -25.93 -53.82 -31.52
N ALA A 164 -25.33 -53.03 -32.42
CA ALA A 164 -25.27 -51.56 -32.48
C ALA A 164 -24.14 -50.83 -31.71
N GLU A 165 -22.97 -50.71 -32.37
CA GLU A 165 -22.10 -49.55 -32.21
C GLU A 165 -22.33 -48.51 -33.33
N PRO A 166 -22.53 -47.23 -33.00
CA PRO A 166 -22.06 -46.10 -33.79
C PRO A 166 -20.71 -45.65 -33.22
N GLY A 167 -19.66 -45.82 -34.03
CA GLY A 167 -18.28 -45.77 -33.57
C GLY A 167 -17.69 -44.39 -33.36
N HIS A 168 -16.50 -44.39 -32.78
CA HIS A 168 -15.46 -43.38 -32.98
C HIS A 168 -14.10 -44.04 -32.70
N GLY A 169 -13.26 -44.17 -33.72
CA GLY A 169 -11.94 -44.79 -33.62
C GLY A 169 -10.97 -43.97 -32.75
N PRO A 170 -10.09 -44.61 -31.97
CA PRO A 170 -8.97 -43.92 -31.34
C PRO A 170 -7.77 -43.91 -32.29
N THR A 171 -7.42 -42.71 -32.75
CA THR A 171 -6.12 -42.43 -33.34
C THR A 171 -5.04 -42.66 -32.27
N THR A 172 -4.16 -43.64 -32.48
CA THR A 172 -2.85 -43.66 -31.81
C THR A 172 -1.91 -42.75 -32.58
N PRO A 173 -1.05 -42.01 -31.87
CA PRO A 173 0.39 -42.25 -32.03
C PRO A 173 1.10 -42.23 -30.66
N LYS A 174 1.80 -43.30 -30.27
CA LYS A 174 3.19 -43.66 -30.60
C LYS A 174 4.25 -42.76 -29.94
N GLU A 175 5.13 -43.44 -29.21
CA GLU A 175 6.58 -43.17 -29.06
C GLU A 175 7.07 -42.25 -27.94
N GLN A 176 7.70 -42.91 -26.95
CA GLN A 176 8.98 -42.58 -26.30
C GLN A 176 9.22 -41.13 -25.84
N GLU A 177 9.23 -40.94 -24.53
CA GLU A 177 10.41 -40.34 -23.89
C GLU A 177 10.53 -40.83 -22.44
N ARG A 178 11.66 -41.49 -22.16
CA ARG A 178 12.05 -41.88 -20.80
C ARG A 178 12.27 -40.59 -20.00
N LEU A 179 11.40 -40.31 -19.04
CA LEU A 179 11.69 -39.28 -18.05
C LEU A 179 12.89 -39.75 -17.20
N PRO A 180 13.99 -38.96 -17.12
CA PRO A 180 15.11 -39.33 -16.27
C PRO A 180 14.68 -39.29 -14.80
N LEU A 181 14.97 -40.37 -14.10
CA LEU A 181 14.77 -40.51 -12.66
C LEU A 181 15.56 -39.40 -11.95
N LEU A 182 14.87 -38.38 -11.45
CA LEU A 182 15.49 -37.33 -10.65
C LEU A 182 15.92 -37.94 -9.31
N GLN A 183 17.23 -38.07 -9.11
CA GLN A 183 17.79 -38.49 -7.83
C GLN A 183 17.36 -37.49 -6.73
N PRO A 184 17.05 -37.98 -5.51
CA PRO A 184 16.81 -37.10 -4.38
C PRO A 184 18.13 -36.40 -3.99
N HIS A 185 18.19 -35.09 -4.22
CA HIS A 185 19.28 -34.24 -3.77
C HIS A 185 19.14 -34.03 -2.25
N MET A 186 19.65 -34.98 -1.48
CA MET A 186 19.89 -34.78 -0.06
C MET A 186 21.18 -33.97 0.12
N ALA A 187 21.05 -32.65 0.17
CA ALA A 187 22.04 -31.79 0.80
C ALA A 187 21.34 -30.99 1.91
N PRO A 188 21.79 -31.08 3.17
CA PRO A 188 21.25 -30.25 4.23
C PRO A 188 21.43 -28.78 3.87
N PHE A 189 20.41 -27.97 4.11
CA PHE A 189 20.54 -26.52 4.11
C PHE A 189 21.69 -26.14 5.03
N ARG A 190 22.77 -25.60 4.46
CA ARG A 190 23.83 -24.93 5.20
C ARG A 190 23.35 -23.50 5.44
N PRO A 191 23.05 -23.07 6.67
CA PRO A 191 22.78 -21.65 6.91
C PRO A 191 24.03 -20.88 6.51
N SER A 192 23.89 -19.88 5.64
CA SER A 192 24.99 -18.95 5.37
C SER A 192 25.46 -18.34 6.68
N GLU A 193 26.76 -18.38 6.94
CA GLU A 193 27.37 -17.69 8.06
C GLU A 193 26.89 -16.25 8.06
N ALA A 194 26.38 -15.79 9.21
CA ALA A 194 26.09 -14.39 9.42
C ALA A 194 27.39 -13.63 9.16
N SER A 195 27.48 -12.89 8.05
CA SER A 195 28.58 -11.97 7.82
C SER A 195 28.48 -10.89 8.89
N SER A 196 29.16 -11.11 10.00
CA SER A 196 29.40 -10.13 11.05
C SER A 196 30.37 -9.09 10.50
N SER A 197 29.88 -8.22 9.63
CA SER A 197 30.53 -6.95 9.35
C SER A 197 29.72 -5.86 10.02
N PRO A 198 30.11 -5.40 11.23
CA PRO A 198 29.62 -4.14 11.74
C PRO A 198 30.24 -3.05 10.86
N ARG A 199 29.56 -2.71 9.77
CA ARG A 199 29.77 -1.42 9.10
C ARG A 199 29.44 -0.36 10.14
N HIS A 200 30.49 0.16 10.77
CA HIS A 200 30.42 1.27 11.70
C HIS A 200 29.89 2.49 10.92
N PHE A 201 28.59 2.73 11.01
CA PHE A 201 28.02 4.01 10.62
C PHE A 201 28.51 5.06 11.63
N LYS A 202 29.65 5.70 11.35
CA LYS A 202 30.09 6.89 12.09
C LYS A 202 29.12 8.04 11.76
N LYS A 203 28.35 8.49 12.75
CA LYS A 203 27.56 9.72 12.64
C LYS A 203 28.53 10.90 12.46
N PRO A 204 28.29 11.83 11.52
CA PRO A 204 29.09 13.04 11.40
C PRO A 204 28.98 13.90 12.69
N PRO A 205 30.06 14.58 13.13
CA PRO A 205 29.98 15.51 14.24
C PRO A 205 29.11 16.72 13.89
N ALA A 206 28.27 17.14 14.84
CA ALA A 206 27.45 18.32 14.70
C ALA A 206 28.33 19.58 14.61
N LYS A 207 28.02 20.47 13.66
CA LYS A 207 28.68 21.77 13.54
C LYS A 207 28.30 22.63 14.75
N PRO A 208 29.25 23.33 15.39
CA PRO A 208 28.92 24.29 16.44
C PRO A 208 28.14 25.46 15.82
N SER A 209 26.97 25.75 16.40
CA SER A 209 26.24 26.99 16.15
C SER A 209 27.03 28.15 16.72
N GLU A 210 27.43 29.07 15.87
CA GLU A 210 28.01 30.35 16.25
C GLU A 210 26.88 31.22 16.83
N ILE A 211 27.04 31.64 18.08
CA ILE A 211 26.29 32.74 18.73
C ILE A 211 27.34 33.79 19.11
#